data_AF-A0A7X7LC05-F1
#
_entry.id   AF-A0A7X7LC05-F1
#
_cell.length_a   1.000
_cell.length_b   1.000
_cell.length_c   1.000
_cell.angle_alpha   90.00
_cell.angle_beta   90.00
_cell.angle_gamma   90.00
#
_symmetry.space_group_name_H-M   'P 1'
#
loop_
_entity.id
_entity.type
_entity.pdbx_description
1 polymer ?
#
loop_
_entity_poly.entity_id
_entity_poly.type
_entity_poly.pdbx_seq_one_letter_code
_entity_poly.pdbx_strand_id
1 'polypeptide(L)'
;MTTFFYRHAGRMRLVALGLACTVAPLMLAGCDPVSLLESPKKAAEDAVPRESAGWAFEGMPSASTYVLSAGGGAITVTPLGVIIPVSGREVQALGASASNPFTAVQAEALAGEIAAYVSNRLAGRTLALFPEPKKGAPVQALRIALGDVPDIAHELAEKGYAAVAPDAPPHVESACAQRQQSAYDRELGLWRPQEPLSNRLSVEVEARLGAAVRDGVAARNAKPAGRFHSDDLFTSPSGSKAFSAESGASVGMKCGAMVKLSLSGPPRAYDVTVVFEPRVRAQENSGPLSSFKNATLPPVDATLRLSGGEATNLPVEYPVVDLNRVYRADRVAVYTGHIITGYKVTVSADGTPVRTAEGSFDQDDTLRALGR
;
A
#
# COMPACT_ATOMS: atom_id res chain seq x y z
N MET A 1 35.31 14.04 -10.07
CA MET A 1 36.70 14.34 -9.66
C MET A 1 36.91 15.82 -9.91
N THR A 2 36.81 16.65 -8.87
CA THR A 2 36.83 18.11 -8.96
C THR A 2 37.21 18.67 -7.60
N THR A 3 38.00 19.75 -7.54
CA THR A 3 38.90 20.04 -6.41
C THR A 3 38.57 21.35 -5.69
N PHE A 4 38.64 21.38 -4.36
CA PHE A 4 38.36 22.55 -3.50
C PHE A 4 39.63 23.18 -2.89
N PHE A 5 39.78 24.52 -3.03
CA PHE A 5 40.54 25.48 -2.19
C PHE A 5 39.92 26.90 -2.45
N TYR A 6 40.40 28.10 -2.05
CA TYR A 6 41.58 28.69 -1.37
C TYR A 6 41.06 30.07 -0.84
N ARG A 7 41.27 30.63 0.37
CA ARG A 7 41.89 30.22 1.65
C ARG A 7 41.42 31.21 2.77
N HIS A 8 41.91 31.05 4.00
CA HIS A 8 41.61 31.82 5.23
C HIS A 8 42.15 33.28 5.34
N ALA A 9 41.34 34.14 6.01
CA ALA A 9 41.63 34.96 7.21
C ALA A 9 42.41 36.30 7.22
N GLY A 10 41.96 37.16 8.16
CA GLY A 10 42.57 38.39 8.71
C GLY A 10 41.47 39.27 9.36
N ARG A 11 41.64 39.98 10.50
CA ARG A 11 42.76 40.15 11.46
C ARG A 11 42.18 40.40 12.88
N MET A 12 43.00 40.22 13.93
CA MET A 12 42.64 40.58 15.33
C MET A 12 42.74 42.09 15.63
N ARG A 13 42.02 42.54 16.67
CA ARG A 13 42.52 43.52 17.68
C ARG A 13 41.76 43.39 19.00
N LEU A 14 42.36 43.91 20.08
CA LEU A 14 41.92 43.89 21.49
C LEU A 14 41.96 45.33 22.06
N VAL A 15 41.78 45.51 23.39
CA VAL A 15 41.84 46.77 24.18
C VAL A 15 40.49 47.55 24.18
N ALA A 16 39.94 48.09 25.29
CA ALA A 16 40.41 48.25 26.68
C ALA A 16 39.34 47.94 27.75
N LEU A 17 39.74 47.92 29.04
CA LEU A 17 38.87 48.04 30.21
C LEU A 17 38.73 49.52 30.64
N GLY A 18 37.69 49.85 31.43
CA GLY A 18 37.56 51.15 32.11
C GLY A 18 36.74 51.05 33.41
N LEU A 19 37.19 51.73 34.47
CA LEU A 19 36.49 51.92 35.75
C LEU A 19 35.48 53.10 35.61
N ALA A 20 34.57 53.43 36.54
CA ALA A 20 34.51 53.17 37.99
C ALA A 20 33.08 53.33 38.57
N CYS A 21 32.87 52.90 39.83
CA CYS A 21 32.03 53.49 40.91
C CYS A 21 30.55 53.90 40.67
N THR A 22 29.61 53.90 41.64
CA THR A 22 29.39 53.24 42.95
C THR A 22 27.98 53.63 43.46
N VAL A 23 27.40 52.86 44.40
CA VAL A 23 26.21 53.19 45.24
C VAL A 23 24.84 53.16 44.52
N ALA A 24 23.81 52.78 45.29
CA ALA A 24 22.37 52.77 44.99
C ALA A 24 21.61 53.07 46.30
N PRO A 25 20.26 53.06 46.37
CA PRO A 25 19.23 53.42 45.39
C PRO A 25 18.36 54.60 45.90
N LEU A 26 17.39 55.10 45.13
CA LEU A 26 16.21 55.82 45.68
C LEU A 26 15.02 55.80 44.71
N MET A 27 13.81 55.70 45.27
CA MET A 27 12.53 55.69 44.55
C MET A 27 12.03 57.13 44.32
N LEU A 28 11.56 57.45 43.10
CA LEU A 28 10.14 57.78 42.83
C LEU A 28 9.88 58.21 41.37
N ALA A 29 8.73 57.76 40.86
CA ALA A 29 7.92 58.30 39.76
C ALA A 29 8.53 58.50 38.35
N GLY A 30 7.82 58.01 37.32
CA GLY A 30 7.84 58.62 35.97
C GLY A 30 8.09 57.68 34.78
N CYS A 31 7.05 56.95 34.37
CA CYS A 31 6.77 56.49 32.99
C CYS A 31 7.94 56.00 32.10
N ASP A 32 8.09 54.69 31.94
CA ASP A 32 8.61 54.08 30.71
C ASP A 32 7.41 53.73 29.78
N PRO A 33 7.27 54.34 28.59
CA PRO A 33 6.05 54.26 27.79
C PRO A 33 6.01 53.13 26.73
N VAL A 34 6.75 52.02 26.91
CA VAL A 34 6.84 50.94 25.89
C VAL A 34 6.40 49.54 26.37
N SER A 35 5.53 49.46 27.38
CA SER A 35 5.00 48.19 27.94
C SER A 35 3.47 48.04 27.88
N LEU A 36 2.77 48.82 27.04
CA LEU A 36 1.29 48.84 26.94
C LEU A 36 0.75 48.48 25.55
N LEU A 37 1.42 47.56 24.84
CA LEU A 37 0.94 46.97 23.58
C LEU A 37 1.02 45.43 23.55
N GLU A 38 0.83 44.76 24.69
CA GLU A 38 0.31 43.39 24.64
C GLU A 38 -1.14 43.44 24.13
N SER A 39 -1.34 42.92 22.92
CA SER A 39 -2.65 42.88 22.28
C SER A 39 -3.65 42.07 23.11
N PRO A 40 -4.92 42.49 23.27
CA PRO A 40 -5.91 41.79 24.09
C PRO A 40 -6.29 40.38 23.59
N LYS A 41 -5.71 39.91 22.48
CA LYS A 41 -5.75 38.50 22.08
C LYS A 41 -4.86 37.61 22.96
N LYS A 42 -3.67 38.07 23.36
CA LYS A 42 -2.65 37.20 23.95
C LYS A 42 -2.94 36.85 25.41
N ALA A 43 -3.47 37.82 26.16
CA ALA A 43 -3.98 37.61 27.52
C ALA A 43 -5.25 36.71 27.58
N ALA A 44 -5.79 36.28 26.43
CA ALA A 44 -6.88 35.31 26.36
C ALA A 44 -6.39 33.86 26.06
N GLU A 45 -5.11 33.67 25.76
CA GLU A 45 -4.53 32.35 25.44
C GLU A 45 -3.98 31.64 26.70
N ASP A 46 -3.41 32.38 27.66
CA ASP A 46 -2.94 31.87 28.97
C ASP A 46 -4.02 31.90 30.07
N ALA A 47 -5.31 31.87 29.69
CA ALA A 47 -6.41 31.74 30.63
C ALA A 47 -6.45 30.32 31.22
N VAL A 48 -5.83 30.15 32.40
CA VAL A 48 -5.87 28.91 33.22
C VAL A 48 -7.28 28.31 33.17
N PRO A 49 -7.45 27.03 32.78
CA PRO A 49 -8.78 26.44 32.65
C PRO A 49 -9.56 26.55 33.96
N ARG A 50 -10.58 27.42 33.97
CA ARG A 50 -11.62 27.37 34.99
C ARG A 50 -12.26 25.99 34.90
N GLU A 51 -12.54 25.39 36.05
CA GLU A 51 -13.15 24.05 36.15
C GLU A 51 -14.38 23.99 35.24
N SER A 52 -14.23 23.31 34.10
CA SER A 52 -15.32 23.18 33.13
C SER A 52 -16.43 22.38 33.79
N ALA A 53 -17.64 22.96 33.86
CA ALA A 53 -18.80 22.26 34.41
C ALA A 53 -18.90 20.87 33.79
N GLY A 54 -18.90 19.82 34.63
CA GLY A 54 -18.82 18.44 34.15
C GLY A 54 -20.08 18.05 33.39
N TRP A 55 -19.94 17.71 32.11
CA TRP A 55 -21.06 17.28 31.27
C TRP A 55 -21.23 15.77 31.32
N ALA A 56 -22.47 15.30 31.50
CA ALA A 56 -22.86 13.89 31.35
C ALA A 56 -23.33 13.62 29.91
N PHE A 57 -23.16 12.37 29.44
CA PHE A 57 -23.70 11.90 28.17
C PHE A 57 -25.09 11.28 28.38
N GLU A 58 -26.12 11.90 27.80
CA GLU A 58 -27.52 11.45 27.90
C GLU A 58 -27.94 10.54 26.74
N GLY A 59 -27.37 10.77 25.55
CA GLY A 59 -27.78 10.06 24.34
C GLY A 59 -27.21 10.67 23.05
N MET A 60 -27.67 10.16 21.92
CA MET A 60 -27.02 10.38 20.62
C MET A 60 -28.03 10.20 19.47
N PRO A 61 -28.57 11.29 18.90
CA PRO A 61 -29.46 11.24 17.73
C PRO A 61 -28.82 10.67 16.46
N SER A 62 -27.50 10.77 16.29
CA SER A 62 -26.73 10.14 15.20
C SER A 62 -25.29 9.93 15.66
N ALA A 63 -24.50 9.06 15.02
CA ALA A 63 -23.10 8.87 15.43
C ALA A 63 -22.21 10.12 15.25
N SER A 64 -22.70 11.16 14.54
CA SER A 64 -22.10 12.48 14.43
C SER A 64 -22.59 13.51 15.47
N THR A 65 -23.67 13.23 16.22
CA THR A 65 -24.40 14.20 17.05
C THR A 65 -24.78 13.64 18.42
N TYR A 66 -24.35 14.30 19.50
CA TYR A 66 -24.52 13.85 20.90
C TYR A 66 -25.37 14.82 21.71
N VAL A 67 -26.12 14.31 22.69
CA VAL A 67 -26.86 15.11 23.68
C VAL A 67 -26.17 14.97 25.03
N LEU A 68 -25.76 16.12 25.57
CA LEU A 68 -25.01 16.22 26.83
C LEU A 68 -25.78 17.08 27.83
N SER A 69 -25.69 16.78 29.13
CA SER A 69 -26.31 17.60 30.19
C SER A 69 -25.31 18.08 31.24
N ALA A 70 -25.61 19.22 31.83
CA ALA A 70 -24.99 19.71 33.06
C ALA A 70 -26.07 20.43 33.90
N GLY A 71 -25.73 20.82 35.14
CA GLY A 71 -26.64 21.43 36.14
C GLY A 71 -27.21 22.81 35.76
N GLY A 72 -27.97 22.88 34.66
CA GLY A 72 -28.44 24.10 34.02
C GLY A 72 -29.00 23.91 32.60
N GLY A 73 -28.99 22.69 32.05
CA GLY A 73 -29.67 22.33 30.80
C GLY A 73 -29.01 21.16 30.04
N ALA A 74 -29.73 20.60 29.07
CA ALA A 74 -29.18 19.73 28.05
C ALA A 74 -28.83 20.53 26.78
N ILE A 75 -27.81 20.10 26.04
CA ILE A 75 -27.35 20.68 24.78
C ILE A 75 -27.10 19.58 23.74
N THR A 76 -27.18 19.95 22.46
CA THR A 76 -26.79 19.09 21.34
C THR A 76 -25.43 19.53 20.81
N VAL A 77 -24.49 18.60 20.64
CA VAL A 77 -23.13 18.88 20.16
C VAL A 77 -22.73 17.95 19.02
N THR A 78 -21.79 18.40 18.19
CA THR A 78 -21.06 17.55 17.23
C THR A 78 -19.55 17.67 17.51
N PRO A 79 -18.73 16.65 17.24
CA PRO A 79 -17.27 16.76 17.34
C PRO A 79 -16.73 17.85 16.40
N LEU A 80 -15.89 18.75 16.93
CA LEU A 80 -15.28 19.81 16.14
C LEU A 80 -14.23 19.27 15.15
N GLY A 81 -14.22 19.83 13.93
CA GLY A 81 -13.14 19.64 12.96
C GLY A 81 -13.06 18.26 12.29
N VAL A 82 -14.07 17.40 12.44
CA VAL A 82 -14.11 16.08 11.80
C VAL A 82 -15.47 15.78 11.15
N ILE A 83 -15.44 15.04 10.04
CA ILE A 83 -16.61 14.50 9.34
C ILE A 83 -16.76 13.03 9.74
N ILE A 84 -17.95 12.69 10.26
CA ILE A 84 -18.38 11.33 10.57
C ILE A 84 -19.52 10.99 9.61
N PRO A 85 -19.34 10.12 8.61
CA PRO A 85 -20.36 9.89 7.59
C PRO A 85 -21.47 8.99 8.11
N VAL A 86 -22.58 9.59 8.52
CA VAL A 86 -23.82 8.90 8.92
C VAL A 86 -24.99 9.15 7.96
N SER A 87 -24.78 10.00 6.95
CA SER A 87 -25.76 10.37 5.94
C SER A 87 -25.11 10.63 4.57
N GLY A 88 -25.90 10.56 3.50
CA GLY A 88 -25.43 10.85 2.13
C GLY A 88 -24.81 12.25 1.96
N ARG A 89 -25.16 13.23 2.81
CA ARG A 89 -24.54 14.57 2.79
C ARG A 89 -23.11 14.56 3.33
N GLU A 90 -22.88 13.86 4.43
CA GLU A 90 -21.53 13.72 5.00
C GLU A 90 -20.65 12.83 4.09
N VAL A 91 -21.24 11.84 3.41
CA VAL A 91 -20.56 11.06 2.36
C VAL A 91 -20.13 11.93 1.16
N GLN A 92 -20.96 12.88 0.72
CA GLN A 92 -20.58 13.84 -0.33
C GLN A 92 -19.42 14.76 0.13
N ALA A 93 -19.44 15.23 1.38
CA ALA A 93 -18.34 16.01 1.95
C ALA A 93 -17.04 15.19 2.11
N LEU A 94 -17.17 13.92 2.49
CA LEU A 94 -16.05 12.97 2.56
C LEU A 94 -15.46 12.71 1.16
N GLY A 95 -16.30 12.55 0.13
CA GLY A 95 -15.87 12.32 -1.25
C GLY A 95 -15.01 13.45 -1.83
N ALA A 96 -15.21 14.69 -1.37
CA ALA A 96 -14.35 15.83 -1.71
C ALA A 96 -12.98 15.84 -0.98
N SER A 97 -12.83 15.03 0.07
CA SER A 97 -11.68 15.05 1.00
C SER A 97 -10.85 13.76 0.99
N ALA A 98 -11.43 12.63 0.56
CA ALA A 98 -10.89 11.29 0.81
C ALA A 98 -10.29 10.57 -0.41
N SER A 99 -10.51 11.06 -1.63
CA SER A 99 -10.04 10.45 -2.91
C SER A 99 -10.36 8.96 -3.10
N ASN A 100 -11.36 8.45 -2.37
CA ASN A 100 -11.72 7.04 -2.27
C ASN A 100 -13.25 6.93 -2.38
N PRO A 101 -13.83 6.07 -3.25
CA PRO A 101 -15.27 6.00 -3.48
C PRO A 101 -16.02 5.33 -2.31
N PHE A 102 -16.20 6.08 -1.23
CA PHE A 102 -17.03 5.70 -0.09
C PHE A 102 -18.52 5.92 -0.41
N THR A 103 -19.37 4.92 -0.14
CA THR A 103 -20.79 4.92 -0.52
C THR A 103 -21.72 5.12 0.68
N ALA A 104 -22.97 5.52 0.41
CA ALA A 104 -23.99 5.67 1.45
C ALA A 104 -24.27 4.37 2.23
N VAL A 105 -24.24 3.20 1.57
CA VAL A 105 -24.47 1.90 2.22
C VAL A 105 -23.33 1.56 3.19
N GLN A 106 -22.08 1.92 2.85
CA GLN A 106 -20.92 1.76 3.75
C GLN A 106 -20.98 2.74 4.93
N ALA A 107 -21.49 3.96 4.70
CA ALA A 107 -21.74 4.93 5.75
C ALA A 107 -22.77 4.43 6.77
N GLU A 108 -23.91 3.92 6.31
CA GLU A 108 -24.97 3.35 7.15
C GLU A 108 -24.48 2.14 7.96
N ALA A 109 -23.73 1.23 7.34
CA ALA A 109 -23.15 0.08 8.04
C ALA A 109 -22.14 0.51 9.12
N LEU A 110 -21.23 1.43 8.79
CA LEU A 110 -20.21 1.92 9.73
C LEU A 110 -20.81 2.79 10.84
N ALA A 111 -21.87 3.55 10.57
CA ALA A 111 -22.56 4.38 11.56
C ALA A 111 -23.03 3.58 12.78
N GLY A 112 -23.40 2.30 12.59
CA GLY A 112 -23.70 1.37 13.69
C GLY A 112 -22.48 1.04 14.57
N GLU A 113 -21.32 0.73 13.97
CA GLU A 113 -20.05 0.53 14.70
C GLU A 113 -19.65 1.79 15.48
N ILE A 114 -19.76 2.96 14.85
CA ILE A 114 -19.38 4.26 15.45
C ILE A 114 -20.33 4.60 16.59
N ALA A 115 -21.64 4.43 16.41
CA ALA A 115 -22.64 4.65 17.44
C ALA A 115 -22.38 3.78 18.68
N ALA A 116 -22.18 2.47 18.48
CA ALA A 116 -21.86 1.55 19.56
C ALA A 116 -20.53 1.93 20.25
N TYR A 117 -19.52 2.35 19.49
CA TYR A 117 -18.25 2.79 20.06
C TYR A 117 -18.38 4.05 20.91
N VAL A 118 -18.98 5.13 20.37
CA VAL A 118 -19.14 6.41 21.06
C VAL A 118 -20.00 6.27 22.31
N SER A 119 -21.14 5.58 22.22
CA SER A 119 -22.02 5.35 23.37
C SER A 119 -21.27 4.66 24.52
N ASN A 120 -20.57 3.56 24.24
CA ASN A 120 -19.74 2.85 25.23
C ASN A 120 -18.53 3.67 25.72
N ARG A 121 -18.05 4.65 24.93
CA ARG A 121 -16.91 5.50 25.29
C ARG A 121 -17.30 6.69 26.16
N LEU A 122 -18.48 7.26 25.96
CA LEU A 122 -18.98 8.45 26.68
C LEU A 122 -19.86 8.10 27.90
N ALA A 123 -20.56 6.96 27.88
CA ALA A 123 -21.48 6.58 28.95
C ALA A 123 -20.79 6.48 30.33
N GLY A 124 -21.47 7.03 31.36
CA GLY A 124 -20.98 7.02 32.74
C GLY A 124 -19.75 7.90 33.01
N ARG A 125 -19.35 8.77 32.07
CA ARG A 125 -18.20 9.67 32.23
C ARG A 125 -18.60 11.13 32.35
N THR A 126 -17.78 11.88 33.08
CA THR A 126 -17.76 13.34 33.05
C THR A 126 -16.93 13.81 31.86
N LEU A 127 -17.50 14.71 31.06
CA LEU A 127 -16.89 15.27 29.85
C LEU A 127 -16.61 16.77 30.04
N ALA A 128 -15.54 17.24 29.41
CA ALA A 128 -15.19 18.66 29.36
C ALA A 128 -15.34 19.20 27.92
N LEU A 129 -15.96 20.37 27.78
CA LEU A 129 -16.34 20.95 26.49
C LEU A 129 -15.62 22.27 26.23
N PHE A 130 -15.01 22.41 25.05
CA PHE A 130 -14.24 23.59 24.68
C PHE A 130 -14.61 24.09 23.26
N PRO A 131 -14.90 25.41 23.09
CA PRO A 131 -15.16 26.41 24.14
C PRO A 131 -16.41 26.08 24.97
N GLU A 132 -16.67 26.84 26.03
CA GLU A 132 -17.86 26.66 26.88
C GLU A 132 -19.17 26.78 26.04
N PRO A 133 -20.14 25.85 26.17
CA PRO A 133 -21.33 25.84 25.35
C PRO A 133 -22.22 27.08 25.50
N LYS A 134 -22.62 27.69 24.38
CA LYS A 134 -23.54 28.84 24.37
C LYS A 134 -24.98 28.37 24.55
N LYS A 135 -25.70 28.96 25.50
CA LYS A 135 -27.13 28.67 25.70
C LYS A 135 -27.95 29.18 24.51
N GLY A 136 -28.95 28.41 24.09
CA GLY A 136 -29.88 28.77 23.00
C GLY A 136 -29.43 28.42 21.58
N ALA A 137 -28.21 27.92 21.38
CA ALA A 137 -27.80 27.37 20.09
C ALA A 137 -28.33 25.92 19.92
N PRO A 138 -28.96 25.56 18.78
CA PRO A 138 -29.64 24.26 18.64
C PRO A 138 -28.69 23.06 18.51
N VAL A 139 -27.53 23.26 17.88
CA VAL A 139 -26.43 22.29 17.75
C VAL A 139 -25.12 23.10 17.77
N GLN A 140 -24.07 22.59 18.42
CA GLN A 140 -22.77 23.25 18.50
C GLN A 140 -21.61 22.29 18.19
N ALA A 141 -20.75 22.64 17.24
CA ALA A 141 -19.50 21.93 16.99
C ALA A 141 -18.48 22.30 18.09
N LEU A 142 -18.13 21.34 18.95
CA LEU A 142 -17.27 21.55 20.13
C LEU A 142 -16.23 20.43 20.26
N ARG A 143 -15.13 20.75 20.93
CA ARG A 143 -14.15 19.75 21.39
C ARG A 143 -14.70 19.05 22.63
N ILE A 144 -14.57 17.73 22.70
CA ILE A 144 -15.20 16.89 23.74
C ILE A 144 -14.11 16.02 24.35
N ALA A 145 -13.56 16.49 25.47
CA ALA A 145 -12.49 15.83 26.21
C ALA A 145 -13.02 14.89 27.30
N LEU A 146 -12.31 13.80 27.53
CA LEU A 146 -12.72 12.66 28.35
C LEU A 146 -12.05 12.66 29.73
N GLY A 147 -12.02 13.83 30.39
CA GLY A 147 -11.11 14.11 31.50
C GLY A 147 -9.68 14.30 30.99
N ASP A 148 -8.70 13.63 31.58
CA ASP A 148 -7.28 13.67 31.17
C ASP A 148 -6.98 12.93 29.84
N VAL A 149 -8.02 12.49 29.13
CA VAL A 149 -7.98 11.62 27.94
C VAL A 149 -8.19 12.45 26.66
N PRO A 150 -7.54 12.11 25.53
CA PRO A 150 -7.70 12.79 24.24
C PRO A 150 -9.16 12.99 23.81
N ASP A 151 -9.34 14.02 22.97
CA ASP A 151 -10.60 14.42 22.34
C ASP A 151 -11.30 13.26 21.62
N ILE A 152 -12.63 13.17 21.70
CA ILE A 152 -13.38 12.13 20.96
C ILE A 152 -13.12 12.22 19.44
N ALA A 153 -12.92 13.44 18.91
CA ALA A 153 -12.54 13.65 17.52
C ALA A 153 -11.21 12.97 17.16
N HIS A 154 -10.24 12.98 18.09
CA HIS A 154 -8.95 12.30 17.90
C HIS A 154 -9.12 10.78 17.92
N GLU A 155 -9.87 10.23 18.89
CA GLU A 155 -10.11 8.78 18.99
C GLU A 155 -10.85 8.23 17.74
N LEU A 156 -11.80 9.00 17.21
CA LEU A 156 -12.54 8.62 16.00
C LEU A 156 -11.66 8.71 14.74
N ALA A 157 -10.80 9.73 14.61
CA ALA A 157 -9.82 9.80 13.52
C ALA A 157 -8.83 8.62 13.57
N GLU A 158 -8.33 8.25 14.76
CA GLU A 158 -7.35 7.17 14.97
C GLU A 158 -7.93 5.77 14.68
N LYS A 159 -9.24 5.61 14.84
CA LYS A 159 -9.98 4.39 14.48
C LYS A 159 -10.44 4.36 13.02
N GLY A 160 -10.19 5.43 12.27
CA GLY A 160 -10.72 5.60 10.92
C GLY A 160 -12.24 5.71 10.90
N TYR A 161 -12.87 6.17 11.98
CA TYR A 161 -14.31 6.40 12.09
C TYR A 161 -14.72 7.83 11.72
N ALA A 162 -13.75 8.75 11.63
CA ALA A 162 -13.92 10.10 11.14
C ALA A 162 -12.76 10.49 10.23
N ALA A 163 -12.99 11.47 9.36
CA ALA A 163 -11.96 12.18 8.61
C ALA A 163 -11.87 13.65 9.05
N VAL A 164 -10.75 14.32 8.78
CA VAL A 164 -10.61 15.77 9.00
C VAL A 164 -11.58 16.54 8.11
N ALA A 165 -12.26 17.55 8.68
CA ALA A 165 -13.14 18.43 7.92
C ALA A 165 -12.31 19.48 7.13
N PRO A 166 -12.69 19.86 5.89
CA PRO A 166 -11.99 20.90 5.12
C PRO A 166 -11.93 22.29 5.80
N ASP A 167 -12.80 22.55 6.77
CA ASP A 167 -12.89 23.75 7.59
C ASP A 167 -12.42 23.54 9.04
N ALA A 168 -11.69 22.46 9.32
CA ALA A 168 -11.16 22.16 10.65
C ALA A 168 -10.21 23.27 11.17
N PRO A 169 -10.32 23.70 12.43
CA PRO A 169 -9.35 24.61 13.04
C PRO A 169 -7.93 23.98 13.04
N PRO A 170 -6.85 24.71 12.74
CA PRO A 170 -5.51 24.12 12.54
C PRO A 170 -4.96 23.25 13.69
N HIS A 171 -5.37 23.53 14.93
CA HIS A 171 -4.99 22.75 16.12
C HIS A 171 -5.74 21.41 16.25
N VAL A 172 -6.92 21.28 15.61
CA VAL A 172 -7.65 20.02 15.45
C VAL A 172 -7.19 19.32 14.18
N GLU A 173 -7.08 20.06 13.07
CA GLU A 173 -6.63 19.59 11.76
C GLU A 173 -5.33 18.77 11.88
N SER A 174 -4.27 19.36 12.44
CA SER A 174 -2.97 18.70 12.62
C SER A 174 -3.03 17.45 13.52
N ALA A 175 -3.78 17.51 14.62
CA ALA A 175 -3.91 16.41 15.58
C ALA A 175 -4.78 15.24 15.07
N CYS A 176 -5.79 15.53 14.25
CA CYS A 176 -6.63 14.53 13.58
C CYS A 176 -5.97 13.99 12.31
N ALA A 177 -5.27 14.80 11.51
CA ALA A 177 -4.63 14.38 10.25
C ALA A 177 -3.58 13.29 10.48
N GLN A 178 -2.72 13.44 11.49
CA GLN A 178 -1.74 12.41 11.85
C GLN A 178 -2.41 11.07 12.24
N ARG A 179 -3.57 11.14 12.89
CA ARG A 179 -4.34 9.96 13.34
C ARG A 179 -5.11 9.32 12.19
N GLN A 180 -5.71 10.13 11.32
CA GLN A 180 -6.33 9.69 10.07
C GLN A 180 -5.30 8.99 9.17
N GLN A 181 -4.08 9.53 9.05
CA GLN A 181 -3.00 8.87 8.29
C GLN A 181 -2.70 7.49 8.88
N SER A 182 -2.52 7.39 10.21
CA SER A 182 -2.31 6.08 10.86
C SER A 182 -3.47 5.11 10.65
N ALA A 183 -4.72 5.59 10.62
CA ALA A 183 -5.89 4.77 10.30
C ALA A 183 -5.96 4.33 8.83
N TYR A 184 -5.50 5.20 7.91
CA TYR A 184 -5.43 4.95 6.47
C TYR A 184 -4.34 3.93 6.12
N ASP A 185 -3.14 4.10 6.67
CA ASP A 185 -2.00 3.16 6.57
C ASP A 185 -2.36 1.77 7.11
N ARG A 186 -3.29 1.70 8.07
CA ARG A 186 -3.73 0.48 8.77
C ARG A 186 -5.08 -0.08 8.27
N GLU A 187 -5.63 0.44 7.17
CA GLU A 187 -6.88 -0.04 6.57
C GLU A 187 -8.09 -0.04 7.56
N LEU A 188 -8.21 0.98 8.43
CA LEU A 188 -9.23 1.04 9.50
C LEU A 188 -10.48 1.85 9.12
N GLY A 189 -11.65 1.39 9.60
CA GLY A 189 -12.95 2.04 9.44
C GLY A 189 -13.29 2.43 7.98
N LEU A 190 -13.37 3.73 7.71
CA LEU A 190 -13.55 4.36 6.39
C LEU A 190 -12.51 3.88 5.35
N TRP A 191 -11.33 3.48 5.81
CA TRP A 191 -10.21 3.05 4.99
C TRP A 191 -10.12 1.52 4.85
N ARG A 192 -11.11 0.76 5.35
CA ARG A 192 -11.20 -0.68 5.14
C ARG A 192 -11.39 -0.99 3.64
N PRO A 193 -10.68 -1.99 3.09
CA PRO A 193 -10.94 -2.55 1.77
C PRO A 193 -12.38 -3.02 1.63
N GLN A 194 -13.02 -2.63 0.52
CA GLN A 194 -14.41 -3.01 0.22
C GLN A 194 -14.50 -4.32 -0.56
N GLU A 195 -13.39 -4.72 -1.20
CA GLU A 195 -13.25 -5.98 -1.91
C GLU A 195 -12.08 -6.79 -1.33
N PRO A 196 -12.14 -8.14 -1.41
CA PRO A 196 -11.01 -8.99 -1.05
C PRO A 196 -9.80 -8.72 -1.95
N LEU A 197 -8.60 -9.03 -1.43
CA LEU A 197 -7.33 -8.80 -2.13
C LEU A 197 -7.25 -9.51 -3.51
N SER A 198 -7.99 -10.61 -3.69
CA SER A 198 -8.15 -11.32 -4.97
C SER A 198 -8.76 -10.50 -6.10
N ASN A 199 -9.57 -9.48 -5.77
CA ASN A 199 -10.21 -8.60 -6.73
C ASN A 199 -9.40 -7.30 -6.88
N ARG A 200 -8.79 -6.83 -5.78
CA ARG A 200 -7.95 -5.63 -5.75
C ARG A 200 -6.62 -5.79 -6.49
N LEU A 201 -6.00 -6.96 -6.41
CA LEU A 201 -4.72 -7.26 -7.05
C LEU A 201 -4.94 -7.79 -8.47
N SER A 202 -4.79 -6.92 -9.45
CA SER A 202 -4.70 -7.35 -10.85
C SER A 202 -3.35 -7.99 -11.14
N VAL A 203 -3.37 -9.07 -11.90
CA VAL A 203 -2.19 -9.84 -12.32
C VAL A 203 -2.31 -10.19 -13.80
N GLU A 204 -1.40 -9.69 -14.62
CA GLU A 204 -1.19 -10.13 -16.00
C GLU A 204 0.13 -10.88 -16.10
N VAL A 205 0.15 -12.02 -16.80
CA VAL A 205 1.36 -12.86 -16.95
C VAL A 205 1.70 -12.97 -18.44
N GLU A 206 2.78 -12.32 -18.87
CA GLU A 206 3.35 -12.50 -20.21
C GLU A 206 4.54 -13.47 -20.14
N ALA A 207 4.25 -14.76 -20.28
CA ALA A 207 5.27 -15.81 -20.31
C ALA A 207 5.97 -15.88 -21.68
N ARG A 208 7.29 -16.09 -21.64
CA ARG A 208 8.16 -16.17 -22.82
C ARG A 208 9.09 -17.38 -22.75
N LEU A 209 9.43 -17.91 -23.91
CA LEU A 209 10.39 -18.99 -24.11
C LEU A 209 11.41 -18.56 -25.18
N GLY A 210 12.68 -18.92 -25.02
CA GLY A 210 13.73 -18.62 -25.99
C GLY A 210 14.92 -19.56 -25.88
N ALA A 211 15.76 -19.57 -26.93
CA ALA A 211 17.05 -20.25 -26.90
C ALA A 211 18.13 -19.34 -26.28
N ALA A 212 19.03 -19.94 -25.51
CA ALA A 212 20.25 -19.31 -25.01
C ALA A 212 21.37 -19.48 -26.04
N VAL A 213 21.50 -18.52 -26.95
CA VAL A 213 22.64 -18.45 -27.88
C VAL A 213 23.80 -17.74 -27.17
N ARG A 214 25.06 -18.08 -27.51
CA ARG A 214 26.26 -17.55 -26.84
C ARG A 214 26.33 -16.01 -26.73
N ASP A 215 25.70 -15.30 -27.66
CA ASP A 215 25.75 -13.83 -27.75
C ASP A 215 24.35 -13.16 -27.72
N GLY A 216 23.29 -13.87 -27.32
CA GLY A 216 21.95 -13.25 -27.18
C GLY A 216 20.77 -14.20 -27.04
N VAL A 217 19.59 -13.65 -26.74
CA VAL A 217 18.32 -14.39 -26.57
C VAL A 217 17.31 -13.99 -27.64
N ALA A 218 16.88 -14.95 -28.46
CA ALA A 218 15.73 -14.81 -29.35
C ALA A 218 14.46 -15.31 -28.66
N ALA A 219 13.79 -14.44 -27.91
CA ALA A 219 12.56 -14.78 -27.19
C ALA A 219 11.32 -14.81 -28.11
N ARG A 220 10.37 -15.67 -27.79
CA ARG A 220 9.02 -15.70 -28.36
C ARG A 220 7.96 -15.71 -27.25
N ASN A 221 6.83 -15.06 -27.51
CA ASN A 221 5.70 -14.99 -26.59
C ASN A 221 4.87 -16.28 -26.65
N ALA A 222 4.30 -16.69 -25.52
CA ALA A 222 3.32 -17.76 -25.48
C ALA A 222 2.03 -17.39 -26.24
N LYS A 223 1.33 -18.38 -26.79
CA LYS A 223 -0.06 -18.22 -27.25
C LYS A 223 -0.95 -18.06 -26.01
N PRO A 224 -1.88 -17.09 -25.96
CA PRO A 224 -2.88 -17.04 -24.90
C PRO A 224 -3.79 -18.29 -24.96
N ALA A 225 -4.26 -18.74 -23.80
CA ALA A 225 -4.99 -20.00 -23.66
C ALA A 225 -6.41 -19.96 -24.29
N GLY A 226 -6.49 -20.27 -25.58
CA GLY A 226 -7.77 -20.61 -26.23
C GLY A 226 -8.32 -21.96 -25.74
N ARG A 227 -9.63 -22.16 -25.88
CA ARG A 227 -10.23 -23.50 -25.71
C ARG A 227 -9.90 -24.36 -26.92
N PHE A 228 -9.19 -25.46 -26.70
CA PHE A 228 -8.89 -26.45 -27.74
C PHE A 228 -9.78 -27.68 -27.60
N HIS A 229 -10.27 -28.19 -28.74
CA HIS A 229 -10.87 -29.52 -28.84
C HIS A 229 -9.79 -30.58 -29.06
N SER A 230 -10.12 -31.83 -28.74
CA SER A 230 -9.42 -33.00 -29.25
C SER A 230 -9.72 -33.15 -30.74
N ASP A 231 -8.70 -33.00 -31.59
CA ASP A 231 -8.43 -33.81 -32.79
C ASP A 231 -7.45 -33.06 -33.71
N ASP A 232 -6.15 -33.27 -33.49
CA ASP A 232 -5.10 -32.98 -34.48
C ASP A 232 -4.04 -34.10 -34.39
N LEU A 233 -3.73 -34.73 -35.52
CA LEU A 233 -3.17 -36.09 -35.56
C LEU A 233 -1.72 -36.19 -36.08
N PHE A 234 -1.05 -37.25 -35.63
CA PHE A 234 0.28 -37.64 -36.08
C PHE A 234 0.34 -37.92 -37.60
N THR A 235 1.47 -37.56 -38.22
CA THR A 235 2.06 -38.36 -39.32
C THR A 235 3.58 -38.44 -39.15
N SER A 236 4.20 -39.47 -39.73
CA SER A 236 5.67 -39.69 -39.67
C SER A 236 6.17 -40.23 -41.02
N PRO A 237 7.25 -39.67 -41.60
CA PRO A 237 7.88 -40.22 -42.79
C PRO A 237 8.96 -41.27 -42.44
N SER A 238 9.14 -42.26 -43.31
CA SER A 238 10.07 -43.37 -43.15
C SER A 238 11.19 -43.34 -44.21
N GLY A 239 12.36 -43.91 -43.89
CA GLY A 239 13.44 -44.12 -44.86
C GLY A 239 14.77 -44.48 -44.21
N SER A 240 15.37 -45.61 -44.61
CA SER A 240 16.60 -46.15 -44.00
C SER A 240 17.80 -46.10 -44.94
N LYS A 241 18.92 -45.54 -44.46
CA LYS A 241 20.30 -45.87 -44.86
C LYS A 241 21.22 -45.59 -43.66
N ALA A 242 22.11 -46.53 -43.34
CA ALA A 242 23.13 -46.31 -42.33
C ALA A 242 24.36 -45.58 -42.91
N PHE A 243 24.96 -44.69 -42.13
CA PHE A 243 26.42 -44.52 -41.98
C PHE A 243 26.71 -43.58 -40.78
N SER A 244 27.95 -43.60 -40.28
CA SER A 244 28.31 -43.06 -38.95
C SER A 244 28.83 -41.62 -38.97
N ALA A 245 28.16 -40.72 -38.24
CA ALA A 245 28.75 -39.54 -37.60
C ALA A 245 27.78 -39.00 -36.53
N GLU A 246 28.11 -39.13 -35.24
CA GLU A 246 27.29 -38.55 -34.16
C GLU A 246 27.62 -37.06 -33.98
N SER A 247 26.95 -36.19 -34.74
CA SER A 247 26.97 -34.75 -34.49
C SER A 247 25.97 -34.41 -33.37
N GLY A 248 26.49 -34.21 -32.16
CA GLY A 248 25.72 -33.67 -31.04
C GLY A 248 25.63 -32.14 -31.10
N ALA A 249 24.44 -31.60 -30.82
CA ALA A 249 24.22 -30.16 -30.62
C ALA A 249 23.49 -29.95 -29.28
N SER A 250 24.15 -29.28 -28.33
CA SER A 250 23.50 -28.82 -27.10
C SER A 250 22.85 -27.46 -27.36
N VAL A 251 21.59 -27.29 -26.95
CA VAL A 251 20.91 -25.99 -26.95
C VAL A 251 20.31 -25.73 -25.58
N GLY A 252 20.78 -24.68 -24.92
CA GLY A 252 20.18 -24.18 -23.69
C GLY A 252 18.84 -23.51 -23.95
N MET A 253 17.83 -23.86 -23.19
CA MET A 253 16.51 -23.22 -23.19
C MET A 253 16.40 -22.25 -22.01
N LYS A 254 15.86 -21.05 -22.23
CA LYS A 254 15.45 -20.11 -21.18
C LYS A 254 13.95 -19.88 -21.24
N CYS A 255 13.31 -19.80 -20.09
CA CYS A 255 11.93 -19.33 -19.97
C CYS A 255 11.79 -18.35 -18.81
N GLY A 256 10.69 -17.61 -18.79
CA GLY A 256 10.35 -16.69 -17.71
C GLY A 256 9.02 -16.02 -17.97
N ALA A 257 8.63 -15.11 -17.09
CA ALA A 257 7.45 -14.26 -17.27
C ALA A 257 7.77 -12.81 -16.92
N MET A 258 7.18 -11.89 -17.68
CA MET A 258 6.92 -10.54 -17.20
C MET A 258 5.57 -10.55 -16.52
N VAL A 259 5.53 -10.34 -15.21
CA VAL A 259 4.29 -10.29 -14.43
C VAL A 259 3.97 -8.84 -14.12
N LYS A 260 2.88 -8.33 -14.70
CA LYS A 260 2.37 -7.00 -14.39
C LYS A 260 1.45 -7.11 -13.18
N LEU A 261 1.68 -6.29 -12.18
CA LEU A 261 0.95 -6.25 -10.93
C LEU A 261 0.38 -4.84 -10.74
N SER A 262 -0.89 -4.72 -10.39
CA SER A 262 -1.44 -3.46 -9.89
C SER A 262 -2.44 -3.71 -8.78
N LEU A 263 -2.42 -2.85 -7.77
CA LEU A 263 -3.22 -3.02 -6.56
C LEU A 263 -4.15 -1.81 -6.38
N SER A 264 -5.47 -2.03 -6.42
CA SER A 264 -6.45 -0.97 -6.21
C SER A 264 -6.71 -0.69 -4.72
N GLY A 265 -7.26 0.48 -4.40
CA GLY A 265 -7.76 0.81 -3.05
C GLY A 265 -6.69 1.31 -2.05
N PRO A 266 -6.93 1.19 -0.74
CA PRO A 266 -6.12 1.81 0.33
C PRO A 266 -4.65 1.32 0.36
N PRO A 267 -3.74 2.14 0.90
CA PRO A 267 -2.33 2.22 0.51
C PRO A 267 -1.45 1.12 1.11
N ARG A 268 -2.02 0.18 1.86
CA ARG A 268 -1.25 -0.85 2.57
C ARG A 268 -0.30 -1.54 1.58
N ALA A 269 0.96 -1.53 1.95
CA ALA A 269 2.02 -2.20 1.23
C ALA A 269 2.05 -3.69 1.63
N TYR A 270 1.80 -4.57 0.66
CA TYR A 270 1.87 -6.02 0.79
C TYR A 270 3.22 -6.52 0.24
N ASP A 271 3.76 -7.57 0.85
CA ASP A 271 4.91 -8.28 0.28
C ASP A 271 4.39 -9.31 -0.73
N VAL A 272 4.50 -8.98 -2.01
CA VAL A 272 3.97 -9.75 -3.14
C VAL A 272 5.07 -10.65 -3.72
N THR A 273 4.91 -11.95 -3.54
CA THR A 273 5.81 -12.99 -4.07
C THR A 273 5.21 -13.62 -5.31
N VAL A 274 5.96 -13.61 -6.41
CA VAL A 274 5.64 -14.26 -7.67
C VAL A 274 6.53 -15.49 -7.81
N VAL A 275 5.92 -16.68 -7.77
CA VAL A 275 6.58 -17.98 -7.93
C VAL A 275 6.36 -18.48 -9.36
N PHE A 276 7.45 -18.69 -10.11
CA PHE A 276 7.45 -19.24 -11.47
C PHE A 276 7.92 -20.70 -11.47
N GLU A 277 7.10 -21.58 -12.03
CA GLU A 277 7.31 -23.03 -12.13
C GLU A 277 7.34 -23.45 -13.60
N PRO A 278 8.50 -23.82 -14.19
CA PRO A 278 8.55 -24.34 -15.55
C PRO A 278 7.96 -25.75 -15.62
N ARG A 279 6.99 -25.96 -16.50
CA ARG A 279 6.45 -27.31 -16.78
C ARG A 279 7.36 -28.01 -17.79
N VAL A 280 8.23 -28.89 -17.31
CA VAL A 280 9.18 -29.61 -18.15
C VAL A 280 8.82 -31.07 -18.34
N ARG A 281 9.33 -31.65 -19.42
CA ARG A 281 9.53 -33.09 -19.53
C ARG A 281 11.02 -33.39 -19.62
N ALA A 282 11.46 -34.50 -19.04
CA ALA A 282 12.85 -34.93 -19.01
C ALA A 282 13.03 -36.31 -19.65
N GLN A 283 14.24 -36.58 -20.14
CA GLN A 283 14.66 -37.89 -20.59
C GLN A 283 16.18 -38.03 -20.43
N GLU A 284 16.61 -38.97 -19.59
CA GLU A 284 18.03 -39.26 -19.36
C GLU A 284 18.62 -40.02 -20.56
N ASN A 285 18.00 -41.13 -20.95
CA ASN A 285 18.45 -42.01 -22.03
C ASN A 285 17.97 -41.50 -23.40
N SER A 286 18.89 -41.15 -24.31
CA SER A 286 18.53 -40.47 -25.57
C SER A 286 17.40 -41.16 -26.36
N GLY A 287 16.33 -40.41 -26.64
CA GLY A 287 15.10 -40.94 -27.24
C GLY A 287 14.26 -39.89 -27.97
N PRO A 288 13.14 -40.27 -28.63
CA PRO A 288 12.23 -39.31 -29.25
C PRO A 288 11.52 -38.47 -28.18
N LEU A 289 11.07 -37.26 -28.53
CA LEU A 289 10.39 -36.35 -27.59
C LEU A 289 9.09 -36.93 -27.02
N SER A 290 8.47 -37.89 -27.70
CA SER A 290 7.32 -38.66 -27.20
C SER A 290 7.65 -39.62 -26.04
N SER A 291 8.94 -39.92 -25.81
CA SER A 291 9.40 -40.73 -24.67
C SER A 291 9.73 -39.91 -23.42
N PHE A 292 9.82 -38.59 -23.54
CA PHE A 292 10.12 -37.70 -22.40
C PHE A 292 8.95 -37.71 -21.41
N LYS A 293 9.25 -37.94 -20.14
CA LYS A 293 8.25 -37.98 -19.05
C LYS A 293 8.16 -36.63 -18.36
N ASN A 294 6.99 -36.27 -17.84
CA ASN A 294 6.84 -35.07 -17.01
C ASN A 294 7.84 -35.13 -15.83
N ALA A 295 8.53 -34.03 -15.57
CA ALA A 295 9.48 -33.90 -14.48
C ALA A 295 9.29 -32.56 -13.75
N THR A 296 9.65 -32.53 -12.47
CA THR A 296 9.56 -31.34 -11.63
C THR A 296 10.95 -30.75 -11.44
N LEU A 297 11.11 -29.47 -11.73
CA LEU A 297 12.27 -28.69 -11.34
C LEU A 297 11.92 -27.80 -10.13
N PRO A 298 12.90 -27.31 -9.36
CA PRO A 298 12.65 -26.29 -8.34
C PRO A 298 11.95 -25.07 -8.95
N PRO A 299 11.07 -24.38 -8.22
CA PRO A 299 10.54 -23.08 -8.65
C PRO A 299 11.63 -21.99 -8.58
N VAL A 300 11.38 -20.86 -9.23
CA VAL A 300 12.08 -19.60 -8.96
C VAL A 300 11.06 -18.56 -8.54
N ASP A 301 11.30 -17.91 -7.40
CA ASP A 301 10.48 -16.82 -6.90
C ASP A 301 11.17 -15.47 -7.01
N ALA A 302 10.36 -14.41 -7.06
CA ALA A 302 10.79 -13.04 -6.83
C ALA A 302 9.74 -12.32 -5.98
N THR A 303 10.20 -11.54 -5.00
CA THR A 303 9.32 -10.78 -4.10
C THR A 303 9.57 -9.28 -4.28
N LEU A 304 8.50 -8.51 -4.35
CA LEU A 304 8.53 -7.05 -4.25
C LEU A 304 7.47 -6.58 -3.25
N ARG A 305 7.57 -5.33 -2.84
CA ARG A 305 6.57 -4.69 -1.99
C ARG A 305 5.68 -3.77 -2.83
N LEU A 306 4.36 -3.92 -2.72
CA LEU A 306 3.38 -3.21 -3.56
C LEU A 306 2.29 -2.56 -2.71
N SER A 307 2.09 -1.26 -2.90
CA SER A 307 1.12 -0.42 -2.17
C SER A 307 -0.17 -0.21 -2.96
N GLY A 308 -1.27 0.11 -2.26
CA GLY A 308 -2.52 0.50 -2.91
C GLY A 308 -2.36 1.77 -3.76
N GLY A 309 -2.81 1.71 -5.01
CA GLY A 309 -2.63 2.75 -6.03
C GLY A 309 -1.40 2.52 -6.95
N GLU A 310 -0.50 1.59 -6.62
CA GLU A 310 0.68 1.30 -7.42
C GLU A 310 0.43 0.29 -8.55
N ALA A 311 1.23 0.41 -9.61
CA ALA A 311 1.34 -0.56 -10.69
C ALA A 311 2.82 -0.76 -11.05
N THR A 312 3.25 -2.01 -11.22
CA THR A 312 4.64 -2.38 -11.47
C THR A 312 4.76 -3.62 -12.35
N ASN A 313 5.96 -3.85 -12.90
CA ASN A 313 6.28 -5.01 -13.74
C ASN A 313 7.43 -5.78 -13.10
N LEU A 314 7.19 -7.04 -12.71
CA LEU A 314 8.18 -7.93 -12.14
C LEU A 314 8.63 -8.98 -13.17
N PRO A 315 9.87 -8.89 -13.70
CA PRO A 315 10.45 -9.98 -14.47
C PRO A 315 10.86 -11.13 -13.54
N VAL A 316 10.48 -12.36 -13.88
CA VAL A 316 10.95 -13.59 -13.25
C VAL A 316 11.54 -14.49 -14.34
N GLU A 317 12.86 -14.66 -14.35
CA GLU A 317 13.56 -15.55 -15.29
C GLU A 317 13.95 -16.87 -14.61
N TYR A 318 13.74 -17.98 -15.31
CA TYR A 318 14.23 -19.29 -14.91
C TYR A 318 15.66 -19.51 -15.47
N PRO A 319 16.56 -20.22 -14.74
CA PRO A 319 17.86 -20.64 -15.25
C PRO A 319 17.82 -21.35 -16.60
N VAL A 320 18.97 -21.41 -17.27
CA VAL A 320 19.12 -22.20 -18.51
C VAL A 320 18.89 -23.68 -18.20
N VAL A 321 18.12 -24.36 -19.04
CA VAL A 321 17.92 -25.82 -18.98
C VAL A 321 18.26 -26.42 -20.34
N ASP A 322 19.19 -27.36 -20.38
CA ASP A 322 19.74 -27.88 -21.64
C ASP A 322 18.90 -29.00 -22.25
N LEU A 323 18.70 -28.91 -23.57
CA LEU A 323 18.26 -30.01 -24.42
C LEU A 323 19.38 -30.36 -25.40
N ASN A 324 19.93 -31.57 -25.26
CA ASN A 324 20.93 -32.10 -26.18
C ASN A 324 20.24 -32.87 -27.31
N ARG A 325 20.44 -32.43 -28.55
CA ARG A 325 20.01 -33.13 -29.76
C ARG A 325 21.15 -33.99 -30.27
N VAL A 326 20.87 -35.27 -30.48
CA VAL A 326 21.79 -36.26 -31.05
C VAL A 326 21.12 -36.86 -32.29
N TYR A 327 21.81 -36.87 -33.43
CA TYR A 327 21.35 -37.59 -34.61
C TYR A 327 21.85 -39.03 -34.54
N ARG A 328 20.94 -40.00 -34.61
CA ARG A 328 21.31 -41.42 -34.79
C ARG A 328 21.55 -41.74 -36.27
N ALA A 329 22.11 -42.92 -36.53
CA ALA A 329 22.58 -43.36 -37.86
C ALA A 329 21.49 -43.49 -38.94
N ASP A 330 20.22 -43.33 -38.56
CA ASP A 330 19.00 -43.28 -39.39
C ASP A 330 18.52 -41.84 -39.69
N ARG A 331 19.26 -40.81 -39.22
CA ARG A 331 18.89 -39.39 -39.20
C ARG A 331 17.69 -39.05 -38.29
N VAL A 332 17.20 -39.98 -37.48
CA VAL A 332 16.20 -39.65 -36.46
C VAL A 332 16.88 -38.80 -35.39
N ALA A 333 16.31 -37.61 -35.16
CA ALA A 333 16.73 -36.75 -34.06
C ALA A 333 16.19 -37.33 -32.76
N VAL A 334 17.09 -37.83 -31.92
CA VAL A 334 16.82 -38.18 -30.53
C VAL A 334 17.37 -37.09 -29.62
N TYR A 335 16.81 -37.01 -28.41
CA TYR A 335 17.09 -35.93 -27.47
C TYR A 335 17.34 -36.50 -26.08
N THR A 336 18.14 -35.81 -25.27
CA THR A 336 18.37 -36.06 -23.84
C THR A 336 18.52 -34.74 -23.09
N GLY A 337 18.18 -34.71 -21.81
CA GLY A 337 18.01 -33.48 -21.02
C GLY A 337 16.54 -33.15 -20.82
N HIS A 338 16.17 -31.86 -20.89
CA HIS A 338 14.82 -31.39 -20.58
C HIS A 338 14.23 -30.53 -21.70
N ILE A 339 12.93 -30.66 -21.94
CA ILE A 339 12.16 -29.75 -22.80
C ILE A 339 11.11 -29.01 -21.98
N ILE A 340 11.10 -27.68 -22.07
CA ILE A 340 10.11 -26.82 -21.40
C ILE A 340 8.84 -26.80 -22.26
N THR A 341 7.73 -27.29 -21.71
CA THR A 341 6.44 -27.48 -22.41
C THR A 341 5.36 -26.51 -21.93
N GLY A 342 5.62 -25.74 -20.88
CA GLY A 342 4.70 -24.75 -20.32
C GLY A 342 5.22 -24.11 -19.05
N TYR A 343 4.30 -23.49 -18.31
CA TYR A 343 4.58 -22.79 -17.06
C TYR A 343 3.37 -22.82 -16.13
N LYS A 344 3.64 -22.60 -14.84
CA LYS A 344 2.68 -22.15 -13.81
C LYS A 344 3.29 -20.94 -13.10
N VAL A 345 2.49 -19.91 -12.89
CA VAL A 345 2.85 -18.74 -12.08
C VAL A 345 1.85 -18.65 -10.94
N THR A 346 2.36 -18.62 -9.71
CA THR A 346 1.56 -18.44 -8.49
C THR A 346 1.94 -17.10 -7.89
N VAL A 347 0.96 -16.21 -7.71
CA VAL A 347 1.15 -14.90 -7.07
C VAL A 347 0.51 -14.93 -5.70
N SER A 348 1.31 -14.65 -4.69
CA SER A 348 0.93 -14.57 -3.28
C SER A 348 1.19 -13.17 -2.72
N ALA A 349 0.42 -12.75 -1.73
CA ALA A 349 0.61 -11.50 -1.00
C ALA A 349 0.57 -11.79 0.50
N ASP A 350 1.56 -11.29 1.25
CA ASP A 350 1.79 -11.61 2.67
C ASP A 350 1.72 -13.14 2.93
N GLY A 351 2.32 -13.93 2.03
CA GLY A 351 2.32 -15.40 2.05
C GLY A 351 1.01 -16.08 1.64
N THR A 352 -0.09 -15.35 1.47
CA THR A 352 -1.40 -15.90 1.07
C THR A 352 -1.50 -15.98 -0.45
N PRO A 353 -1.80 -17.14 -1.07
CA PRO A 353 -1.95 -17.25 -2.52
C PRO A 353 -3.19 -16.49 -3.00
N VAL A 354 -2.97 -15.55 -3.94
CA VAL A 354 -4.02 -14.67 -4.48
C VAL A 354 -4.49 -15.14 -5.86
N ARG A 355 -3.56 -15.59 -6.71
CA ARG A 355 -3.88 -15.98 -8.09
C ARG A 355 -2.87 -16.97 -8.67
N THR A 356 -3.36 -17.96 -9.42
CA THR A 356 -2.53 -18.89 -10.19
C THR A 356 -2.88 -18.75 -11.67
N ALA A 357 -1.85 -18.69 -12.53
CA ALA A 357 -1.97 -18.71 -13.98
C ALA A 357 -1.13 -19.85 -14.54
N GLU A 358 -1.66 -20.57 -15.53
CA GLU A 358 -0.98 -21.69 -16.18
C GLU A 358 -1.03 -21.54 -17.69
N GLY A 359 -0.02 -22.07 -18.38
CA GLY A 359 -0.01 -22.09 -19.84
C GLY A 359 0.96 -23.13 -20.40
N SER A 360 0.84 -23.37 -21.71
CA SER A 360 1.72 -24.24 -22.48
C SER A 360 2.52 -23.42 -23.49
N PHE A 361 3.72 -23.91 -23.83
CA PHE A 361 4.46 -23.44 -24.99
C PHE A 361 4.19 -24.38 -26.16
N ASP A 362 4.10 -23.82 -27.36
CA ASP A 362 3.94 -24.60 -28.59
C ASP A 362 5.21 -25.43 -28.83
N GLN A 363 5.09 -26.76 -28.84
CA GLN A 363 6.25 -27.66 -28.91
C GLN A 363 7.02 -27.51 -30.23
N ASP A 364 6.34 -27.14 -31.31
CA ASP A 364 6.92 -27.00 -32.63
C ASP A 364 7.70 -25.68 -32.73
N ASP A 365 7.12 -24.57 -32.26
CA ASP A 365 7.86 -23.30 -32.15
C ASP A 365 8.97 -23.35 -31.10
N THR A 366 8.82 -24.17 -30.06
CA THR A 366 9.89 -24.50 -29.09
C THR A 366 11.08 -25.12 -29.81
N LEU A 367 10.87 -26.15 -30.63
CA LEU A 367 11.94 -26.82 -31.38
C LEU A 367 12.52 -25.93 -32.49
N ARG A 368 11.70 -25.10 -33.14
CA ARG A 368 12.18 -24.11 -34.14
C ARG A 368 13.10 -23.05 -33.51
N ALA A 369 12.92 -22.71 -32.23
CA ALA A 369 13.85 -21.83 -31.52
C ALA A 369 15.24 -22.47 -31.30
N LEU A 370 15.33 -23.81 -31.29
CA LEU A 370 16.59 -24.57 -31.18
C LEU A 370 17.22 -24.91 -32.55
N GLY A 371 16.57 -24.52 -33.64
CA GLY A 371 16.88 -24.94 -35.01
C GLY A 371 17.49 -23.87 -35.91
N ARG A 372 18.18 -22.88 -35.34
CA ARG A 372 18.85 -21.77 -36.03
C ARG A 372 20.24 -21.53 -35.45
#